data_AF-A0A9D6DR90-F1
#
_entry.id   AF-A0A9D6DR90-F1
#
_cell.length_a   1.000
_cell.length_b   1.000
_cell.length_c   1.000
_cell.angle_alpha   90.00
_cell.angle_beta   90.00
_cell.angle_gamma   90.00
#
_symmetry.space_group_name_H-M   'P 1'
#
loop_
_entity.id
_entity.type
_entity.pdbx_description
1 polymer ?
#
loop_
_entity_poly.entity_id
_entity_poly.type
_entity_poly.pdbx_seq_one_letter_code
_entity_poly.pdbx_strand_id
1 'polypeptide(L)'
;MRGVVRLTNPYAQMIMDRGQLIDGDFVGAIVGQSVMSWEGRNPTPALDQNGNFRCTDLDLLSFLMPIAARRAVIEIPHYRNRRKIVVKANERKIDHNQFGPVTGVISNKEVFSFSVRIHDKTIVKKDLRTEEEEIGAYRNYMVVDCDGHWYHGWDRIVFDPSAEENIFLSEKGLWTGNTVYFKNYVHPNRWQSIFSSQHLLKKMLILRIDDEAGFYRSEMKRLEAMGISLPIVEGPVYSPTESEGETVPISVSTLEMVLDIPQFSGSYNPAPNTREGLSYAYRRQKHLTYTLKPWVQFGVRANEAAYFLFGNRQVASWMEGRTWKQGWKAPGGRIEWNQMVLSPSVALRYRVRSVTQRVSAE
;
A
#
# COMPACT_ATOMS: atom_id res chain seq x y z
N MET A 1 -15.73 16.70 -3.80
CA MET A 1 -16.34 15.70 -2.89
C MET A 1 -17.79 15.38 -3.27
N ARG A 2 -18.67 16.39 -3.44
CA ARG A 2 -20.09 16.19 -3.75
C ARG A 2 -20.37 15.20 -4.89
N GLY A 3 -19.64 15.29 -6.00
CA GLY A 3 -19.82 14.37 -7.13
C GLY A 3 -19.44 12.92 -6.83
N VAL A 4 -18.41 12.67 -6.02
CA VAL A 4 -18.01 11.30 -5.63
C VAL A 4 -19.06 10.67 -4.72
N VAL A 5 -19.53 11.39 -3.70
CA VAL A 5 -20.50 10.84 -2.73
C VAL A 5 -21.92 10.73 -3.28
N ARG A 6 -22.22 11.44 -4.39
CA ARG A 6 -23.46 11.30 -5.16
C ARG A 6 -23.31 10.35 -6.36
N LEU A 7 -22.14 9.76 -6.56
CA LEU A 7 -21.83 8.86 -7.67
C LEU A 7 -22.07 9.49 -9.06
N THR A 8 -21.87 10.81 -9.18
CA THR A 8 -21.92 11.55 -10.45
C THR A 8 -20.54 11.91 -10.99
N ASN A 9 -19.47 11.64 -10.22
CA ASN A 9 -18.11 11.76 -10.69
C ASN A 9 -17.79 10.61 -11.68
N PRO A 10 -17.17 10.87 -12.85
CA PRO A 10 -16.91 9.83 -13.85
C PRO A 10 -16.11 8.63 -13.32
N TYR A 11 -15.07 8.88 -12.51
CA TYR A 11 -14.31 7.79 -11.88
C TYR A 11 -15.16 6.98 -10.91
N ALA A 12 -16.03 7.64 -10.13
CA ALA A 12 -16.95 6.93 -9.24
C ALA A 12 -17.93 6.06 -10.04
N GLN A 13 -18.50 6.57 -11.15
CA GLN A 13 -19.40 5.82 -12.02
C GLN A 13 -18.72 4.60 -12.62
N MET A 14 -17.50 4.75 -13.15
CA MET A 14 -16.72 3.65 -13.69
C MET A 14 -16.37 2.60 -12.64
N ILE A 15 -15.99 3.02 -11.42
CA ILE A 15 -15.75 2.09 -10.31
C ILE A 15 -17.03 1.32 -9.96
N MET A 16 -18.20 1.97 -10.01
CA MET A 16 -19.47 1.36 -9.61
C MET A 16 -20.01 0.32 -10.61
N ASP A 17 -19.52 0.30 -11.85
CA ASP A 17 -19.97 -0.59 -12.92
C ASP A 17 -19.00 -1.78 -13.12
N ARG A 18 -19.50 -3.00 -12.93
CA ARG A 18 -18.75 -4.25 -13.15
C ARG A 18 -18.44 -4.52 -14.62
N GLY A 19 -19.16 -3.90 -15.54
CA GLY A 19 -18.87 -3.98 -16.98
C GLY A 19 -17.64 -3.18 -17.40
N GLN A 20 -17.17 -2.25 -16.56
CA GLN A 20 -15.97 -1.46 -16.84
C GLN A 20 -14.69 -2.18 -16.42
N LEU A 21 -13.67 -2.08 -17.26
CA LEU A 21 -12.35 -2.64 -16.97
C LEU A 21 -11.58 -1.76 -15.98
N ILE A 22 -11.00 -2.38 -14.95
CA ILE A 22 -10.07 -1.72 -14.02
C ILE A 22 -8.63 -2.08 -14.41
N ASP A 23 -7.98 -1.27 -15.23
CA ASP A 23 -6.60 -1.49 -15.67
C ASP A 23 -5.58 -0.59 -14.93
N GLY A 24 -4.31 -0.70 -15.32
CA GLY A 24 -3.23 0.08 -14.73
C GLY A 24 -3.39 1.58 -14.94
N ASP A 25 -3.85 2.00 -16.12
CA ASP A 25 -4.01 3.41 -16.48
C ASP A 25 -5.15 4.06 -15.69
N PHE A 26 -6.28 3.37 -15.56
CA PHE A 26 -7.39 3.82 -14.74
C PHE A 26 -7.00 3.95 -13.26
N VAL A 27 -6.30 2.95 -12.73
CA VAL A 27 -5.75 3.01 -11.35
C VAL A 27 -4.75 4.14 -11.21
N GLY A 28 -3.86 4.32 -12.19
CA GLY A 28 -2.89 5.40 -12.25
C GLY A 28 -3.56 6.78 -12.22
N ALA A 29 -4.61 6.99 -13.00
CA ALA A 29 -5.37 8.23 -13.05
C ALA A 29 -6.07 8.55 -11.70
N ILE A 30 -6.60 7.55 -11.00
CA ILE A 30 -7.19 7.75 -9.66
C ILE A 30 -6.11 8.04 -8.61
N VAL A 31 -4.98 7.33 -8.69
CA VAL A 31 -3.90 7.51 -7.72
C VAL A 31 -3.18 8.84 -7.93
N GLY A 32 -2.95 9.26 -9.17
CA GLY A 32 -2.31 10.52 -9.55
C GLY A 32 -3.14 11.76 -9.18
N GLN A 33 -4.43 11.62 -8.92
CA GLN A 33 -5.22 12.72 -8.35
C GLN A 33 -4.79 13.09 -6.92
N SER A 34 -4.03 12.24 -6.23
CA SER A 34 -3.67 12.41 -4.82
C SER A 34 -2.34 13.11 -4.61
N VAL A 35 -2.23 13.86 -3.50
CA VAL A 35 -0.96 14.45 -3.01
C VAL A 35 -0.07 13.40 -2.30
N MET A 36 -0.06 12.15 -2.80
CA MET A 36 0.87 11.09 -2.38
C MET A 36 2.03 11.01 -3.39
N SER A 37 2.55 12.18 -3.75
CA SER A 37 3.73 12.41 -4.58
C SER A 37 4.50 13.58 -3.96
N TRP A 38 5.75 13.77 -4.37
CA TRP A 38 6.48 15.02 -4.10
C TRP A 38 6.03 16.13 -5.07
N GLU A 39 5.51 15.77 -6.25
CA GLU A 39 5.00 16.70 -7.26
C GLU A 39 3.79 17.48 -6.72
N GLY A 40 3.75 18.78 -7.00
CA GLY A 40 2.67 19.66 -6.54
C GLY A 40 2.66 19.94 -5.04
N ARG A 41 3.69 19.50 -4.30
CA ARG A 41 3.90 19.87 -2.90
C ARG A 41 4.90 21.01 -2.80
N ASN A 42 4.79 21.78 -1.71
CA ASN A 42 5.73 22.83 -1.37
C ASN A 42 6.38 22.55 0.00
N PRO A 43 7.14 21.46 0.14
CA PRO A 43 7.83 21.16 1.38
C PRO A 43 8.91 22.21 1.68
N THR A 44 9.22 22.36 2.97
CA THR A 44 10.23 23.27 3.48
C THR A 44 11.35 22.52 4.22
N PRO A 45 12.60 23.01 4.13
CA PRO A 45 13.70 22.46 4.91
C PRO A 45 13.58 22.90 6.37
N ALA A 46 13.82 21.98 7.29
CA ALA A 46 14.08 22.28 8.69
C ALA A 46 15.57 22.54 8.86
N LEU A 47 15.91 23.76 9.27
CA LEU A 47 17.28 24.21 9.52
C LEU A 47 17.57 24.22 11.03
N ASP A 48 18.81 23.97 11.41
CA ASP A 48 19.26 24.21 12.79
C ASP A 48 19.60 25.68 13.05
N GLN A 49 20.01 25.99 14.29
CA GLN A 49 20.36 27.36 14.72
C GLN A 49 21.47 28.00 13.87
N ASN A 50 22.29 27.19 13.19
CA ASN A 50 23.38 27.64 12.33
C ASN A 50 22.98 27.68 10.86
N GLY A 51 21.71 27.44 10.53
CA GLY A 51 21.21 27.40 9.16
C GLY A 51 21.51 26.10 8.40
N ASN A 52 22.01 25.05 9.07
CA ASN A 52 22.30 23.78 8.40
C ASN A 52 21.04 22.94 8.24
N PHE A 53 20.89 22.30 7.08
CA PHE A 53 19.80 21.37 6.81
C PHE A 53 19.80 20.19 7.80
N ARG A 54 18.63 19.88 8.36
CA ARG A 54 18.42 18.73 9.25
C ARG A 54 17.51 17.69 8.62
N CYS A 55 16.34 18.12 8.14
CA CYS A 55 15.33 17.24 7.55
C CYS A 55 14.33 18.06 6.72
N THR A 56 13.48 17.37 5.97
CA THR A 56 12.35 17.95 5.24
C THR A 56 11.03 17.66 5.96
N ASP A 57 10.05 18.57 5.79
CA ASP A 57 8.65 18.34 6.15
C ASP A 57 7.90 17.49 5.10
N LEU A 58 8.54 17.14 3.98
CA LEU A 58 8.06 16.08 3.09
C LEU A 58 8.00 14.78 3.90
N ASP A 59 6.90 14.05 3.81
CA ASP A 59 6.77 12.76 4.48
C ASP A 59 7.24 11.60 3.60
N LEU A 60 7.88 10.62 4.24
CA LEU A 60 8.49 9.46 3.59
C LEU A 60 7.51 8.68 2.72
N LEU A 61 6.29 8.40 3.20
CA LEU A 61 5.34 7.57 2.45
C LEU A 61 4.93 8.23 1.11
N SER A 62 4.86 9.55 1.07
CA SER A 62 4.57 10.28 -0.18
C SER A 62 5.74 10.32 -1.12
N PHE A 63 6.96 10.29 -0.60
CA PHE A 63 8.17 10.18 -1.40
C PHE A 63 8.33 8.77 -1.98
N LEU A 64 8.02 7.72 -1.20
CA LEU A 64 8.17 6.32 -1.63
C LEU A 64 7.28 5.92 -2.80
N MET A 65 6.14 6.58 -3.00
CA MET A 65 5.25 6.26 -4.12
C MET A 65 5.93 6.57 -5.47
N PRO A 66 6.29 7.82 -5.83
CA PRO A 66 7.00 8.08 -7.09
C PRO A 66 8.28 7.24 -7.28
N ILE A 67 9.06 7.05 -6.21
CA ILE A 67 10.25 6.19 -6.18
C ILE A 67 9.92 4.76 -6.64
N ALA A 68 8.85 4.17 -6.13
CA ALA A 68 8.40 2.85 -6.54
C ALA A 68 7.81 2.82 -7.96
N ALA A 69 7.13 3.89 -8.40
CA ALA A 69 6.55 3.97 -9.74
C ALA A 69 7.64 3.90 -10.82
N ARG A 70 8.74 4.64 -10.63
CA ARG A 70 9.87 4.68 -11.58
C ARG A 70 10.93 3.60 -11.33
N ARG A 71 10.72 2.74 -10.33
CA ARG A 71 11.68 1.72 -9.89
C ARG A 71 13.05 2.28 -9.51
N ALA A 72 13.05 3.39 -8.79
CA ALA A 72 14.28 4.03 -8.31
C ALA A 72 15.12 3.02 -7.52
N VAL A 73 16.44 3.10 -7.71
CA VAL A 73 17.39 2.33 -6.94
C VAL A 73 17.63 3.07 -5.63
N ILE A 74 17.42 2.37 -4.50
CA ILE A 74 17.67 2.90 -3.16
C ILE A 74 18.65 2.01 -2.41
N GLU A 75 19.28 2.59 -1.41
CA GLU A 75 20.07 1.87 -0.41
C GLU A 75 19.43 2.02 0.98
N ILE A 76 19.35 0.92 1.71
CA ILE A 76 18.96 0.89 3.12
C ILE A 76 20.17 0.40 3.93
N PRO A 77 20.81 1.28 4.71
CA PRO A 77 21.90 0.87 5.59
C PRO A 77 21.33 0.19 6.84
N HIS A 78 21.94 -0.94 7.24
CA HIS A 78 21.67 -1.64 8.50
C HIS A 78 20.17 -1.91 8.81
N TYR A 79 19.55 -2.86 8.09
CA TYR A 79 18.17 -3.30 8.36
C TYR A 79 18.10 -4.56 9.23
N ARG A 80 17.28 -4.53 10.29
CA ARG A 80 16.93 -5.71 11.13
C ARG A 80 15.42 -5.97 11.09
N ASN A 81 15.03 -7.07 10.45
CA ASN A 81 13.62 -7.40 10.29
C ASN A 81 12.92 -7.62 11.65
N ARG A 82 11.75 -7.00 11.86
CA ARG A 82 10.90 -7.24 13.04
C ARG A 82 9.90 -8.38 12.84
N ARG A 83 9.70 -8.84 11.59
CA ARG A 83 8.97 -10.06 11.28
C ARG A 83 9.94 -11.24 11.26
N LYS A 84 9.35 -12.44 11.32
CA LYS A 84 10.05 -13.72 11.20
C LYS A 84 11.08 -13.69 10.08
N ILE A 85 12.32 -14.01 10.41
CA ILE A 85 13.39 -14.23 9.45
C ILE A 85 13.22 -15.64 8.87
N VAL A 86 13.20 -15.72 7.54
CA VAL A 86 13.16 -16.97 6.80
C VAL A 86 14.42 -17.01 5.94
N VAL A 87 15.29 -17.97 6.21
CA VAL A 87 16.47 -18.24 5.39
C VAL A 87 16.12 -19.37 4.45
N LYS A 88 16.34 -19.17 3.14
CA LYS A 88 16.10 -20.21 2.14
C LYS A 88 17.40 -20.89 1.77
N ALA A 89 17.35 -22.21 1.60
CA ALA A 89 18.53 -23.03 1.35
C ALA A 89 19.25 -22.70 0.03
N ASN A 90 18.56 -22.02 -0.90
CA ASN A 90 19.09 -21.67 -2.21
C ASN A 90 19.42 -20.17 -2.35
N GLU A 91 19.46 -19.41 -1.26
CA GLU A 91 19.73 -17.97 -1.28
C GLU A 91 20.85 -17.64 -0.28
N ARG A 92 21.86 -16.88 -0.72
CA ARG A 92 22.93 -16.36 0.15
C ARG A 92 22.99 -14.85 0.11
N LYS A 93 23.21 -14.20 1.26
CA LYS A 93 23.40 -12.75 1.35
C LYS A 93 24.88 -12.42 1.25
N ILE A 94 25.24 -11.45 0.41
CA ILE A 94 26.64 -11.08 0.13
C ILE A 94 27.08 -9.75 0.77
N ASP A 95 26.15 -8.97 1.34
CA ASP A 95 26.42 -7.69 1.97
C ASP A 95 25.50 -7.43 3.19
N HIS A 96 25.89 -6.53 4.08
CA HIS A 96 25.09 -6.06 5.22
C HIS A 96 24.00 -5.07 4.80
N ASN A 97 24.26 -4.22 3.81
CA ASN A 97 23.28 -3.25 3.30
C ASN A 97 22.23 -3.92 2.40
N GLN A 98 21.14 -3.20 2.09
CA GLN A 98 20.12 -3.64 1.14
C GLN A 98 20.11 -2.64 0.02
N PHE A 99 20.19 -3.13 -1.22
CA PHE A 99 20.31 -2.25 -2.36
C PHE A 99 19.61 -2.83 -3.59
N GLY A 100 18.88 -1.98 -4.30
CA GLY A 100 18.26 -2.37 -5.57
C GLY A 100 17.06 -1.52 -5.93
N PRO A 101 16.45 -1.79 -7.08
CA PRO A 101 15.27 -1.05 -7.53
C PRO A 101 14.06 -1.37 -6.64
N VAL A 102 13.35 -0.33 -6.22
CA VAL A 102 12.06 -0.45 -5.54
C VAL A 102 11.03 -0.93 -6.56
N THR A 103 10.45 -2.10 -6.33
CA THR A 103 9.49 -2.73 -7.26
C THR A 103 8.05 -2.64 -6.78
N GLY A 104 7.81 -2.05 -5.61
CA GLY A 104 6.47 -1.75 -5.14
C GLY A 104 6.45 -1.21 -3.72
N VAL A 105 5.28 -0.70 -3.34
CA VAL A 105 4.96 -0.33 -1.97
C VAL A 105 3.86 -1.24 -1.42
N ILE A 106 3.92 -1.52 -0.13
CA ILE A 106 3.04 -2.47 0.54
C ILE A 106 2.55 -1.83 1.83
N SER A 107 1.26 -1.95 2.08
CA SER A 107 0.67 -1.63 3.38
C SER A 107 -0.08 -2.84 3.91
N ASN A 108 -0.10 -3.02 5.22
CA ASN A 108 -0.94 -4.04 5.83
C ASN A 108 -2.41 -3.55 5.86
N LYS A 109 -3.35 -4.47 5.56
CA LYS A 109 -4.79 -4.15 5.51
C LYS A 109 -5.39 -3.93 6.92
N GLU A 110 -4.79 -4.51 7.96
CA GLU A 110 -5.33 -4.53 9.32
C GLU A 110 -4.59 -3.58 10.27
N VAL A 111 -3.27 -3.48 10.16
CA VAL A 111 -2.41 -2.64 11.01
C VAL A 111 -1.73 -1.52 10.21
N PHE A 112 -1.21 -0.51 10.89
CA PHE A 112 -0.46 0.58 10.25
C PHE A 112 1.01 0.20 10.02
N SER A 113 1.22 -0.90 9.30
CA SER A 113 2.53 -1.31 8.82
C SER A 113 2.68 -0.98 7.34
N PHE A 114 3.85 -0.45 7.00
CA PHE A 114 4.23 -0.05 5.65
C PHE A 114 5.56 -0.70 5.29
N SER A 115 5.71 -1.11 4.04
CA SER A 115 6.93 -1.74 3.54
C SER A 115 7.17 -1.33 2.09
N VAL A 116 8.41 -1.41 1.66
CA VAL A 116 8.76 -1.39 0.24
C VAL A 116 9.13 -2.79 -0.21
N ARG A 117 8.89 -3.11 -1.48
CA ARG A 117 9.47 -4.28 -2.12
C ARG A 117 10.69 -3.83 -2.91
N ILE A 118 11.82 -4.48 -2.70
CA ILE A 118 13.06 -4.22 -3.43
C ILE A 118 13.46 -5.51 -4.16
N HIS A 119 13.94 -5.38 -5.39
CA HIS A 119 14.72 -6.45 -6.01
C HIS A 119 16.16 -6.35 -5.47
N ASP A 120 16.39 -7.00 -4.34
CA ASP A 120 17.61 -6.82 -3.56
C ASP A 120 18.79 -7.52 -4.22
N LYS A 121 19.73 -6.72 -4.73
CA LYS A 121 20.93 -7.18 -5.43
C LYS A 121 22.00 -7.72 -4.48
N THR A 122 21.81 -7.63 -3.16
CA THR A 122 22.70 -8.22 -2.16
C THR A 122 22.40 -9.69 -1.86
N ILE A 123 21.47 -10.29 -2.61
CA ILE A 123 21.07 -11.69 -2.48
C ILE A 123 21.42 -12.42 -3.77
N VAL A 124 22.16 -13.52 -3.65
CA VAL A 124 22.45 -14.43 -4.75
C VAL A 124 21.57 -15.66 -4.59
N LYS A 125 20.83 -16.00 -5.65
CA LYS A 125 19.95 -17.15 -5.70
C LYS A 125 20.58 -18.22 -6.59
N LYS A 126 20.68 -19.45 -6.07
CA LYS A 126 21.08 -20.63 -6.85
C LYS A 126 19.83 -21.33 -7.40
N ASP A 127 19.82 -21.62 -8.69
CA ASP A 127 18.85 -22.53 -9.30
C ASP A 127 19.21 -23.97 -8.89
N LEU A 128 18.29 -24.66 -8.22
CA LEU A 128 18.55 -26.01 -7.70
C LEU A 128 18.62 -27.09 -8.79
N ARG A 129 18.17 -26.78 -10.00
CA ARG A 129 18.16 -27.70 -11.15
C ARG A 129 19.35 -27.45 -12.08
N THR A 130 19.69 -26.20 -12.35
CA THR A 130 20.80 -25.85 -13.26
C THR A 130 22.11 -25.52 -12.54
N GLU A 131 22.05 -25.34 -11.22
CA GLU A 131 23.15 -24.84 -10.37
C GLU A 131 23.65 -23.42 -10.70
N GLU A 132 23.01 -22.73 -11.63
CA GLU A 132 23.36 -21.36 -12.01
C GLU A 132 23.01 -20.38 -10.89
N GLU A 133 23.85 -19.38 -10.70
CA GLU A 133 23.62 -18.28 -9.76
C GLU A 133 23.02 -17.06 -10.48
N GLU A 134 21.95 -16.51 -9.93
CA GLU A 134 21.34 -15.25 -10.34
C GLU A 134 21.48 -14.21 -9.21
N ILE A 135 21.89 -12.99 -9.56
CA ILE A 135 21.96 -11.87 -8.61
C ILE A 135 20.60 -11.20 -8.53
N GLY A 136 20.05 -11.16 -7.32
CA GLY A 136 18.81 -10.48 -7.01
C GLY A 136 17.76 -11.39 -6.40
N ALA A 137 17.07 -10.90 -5.37
CA ALA A 137 15.83 -11.51 -4.93
C ALA A 137 14.82 -10.47 -4.47
N TYR A 138 13.54 -10.70 -4.78
CA TYR A 138 12.48 -9.85 -4.26
C TYR A 138 12.35 -9.99 -2.74
N ARG A 139 12.44 -8.87 -2.03
CA ARG A 139 12.30 -8.77 -0.58
C ARG A 139 11.40 -7.62 -0.19
N ASN A 140 10.68 -7.80 0.92
CA ASN A 140 9.88 -6.74 1.51
C ASN A 140 10.62 -6.20 2.74
N TYR A 141 10.87 -4.90 2.76
CA TYR A 141 11.53 -4.18 3.84
C TYR A 141 10.51 -3.28 4.52
N MET A 142 10.21 -3.56 5.79
CA MET A 142 9.28 -2.75 6.57
C MET A 142 9.88 -1.39 6.87
N VAL A 143 9.12 -0.36 6.50
CA VAL A 143 9.37 1.05 6.79
C VAL A 143 8.79 1.40 8.16
N VAL A 144 7.56 0.94 8.41
CA VAL A 144 6.84 1.13 9.67
C VAL A 144 6.35 -0.23 10.12
N ASP A 145 6.62 -0.57 11.36
CA ASP A 145 6.23 -1.85 11.92
C ASP A 145 4.73 -1.90 12.26
N CYS A 146 4.24 -3.09 12.59
CA CYS A 146 2.86 -3.34 12.93
C CYS A 146 2.34 -2.52 14.11
N ASP A 147 3.17 -2.19 15.10
CA ASP A 147 2.81 -1.32 16.22
C ASP A 147 2.90 0.19 15.89
N GLY A 148 3.20 0.56 14.64
CA GLY A 148 3.36 1.93 14.21
C GLY A 148 4.75 2.51 14.46
N HIS A 149 5.70 1.73 14.98
CA HIS A 149 7.07 2.19 15.16
C HIS A 149 7.75 2.41 13.81
N TRP A 150 8.29 3.61 13.60
CA TRP A 150 9.08 3.93 12.41
C TRP A 150 10.45 3.27 12.52
N TYR A 151 10.78 2.44 11.54
CA TYR A 151 11.98 1.63 11.57
C TYR A 151 13.25 2.47 11.39
N HIS A 152 14.28 2.23 12.22
CA HIS A 152 15.55 2.96 12.16
C HIS A 152 16.23 2.80 10.79
N GLY A 153 16.75 3.88 10.23
CA GLY A 153 17.38 3.89 8.90
C GLY A 153 16.42 4.25 7.76
N TRP A 154 15.11 4.32 8.01
CA TRP A 154 14.13 4.86 7.07
C TRP A 154 13.86 6.36 7.23
N ASP A 155 14.47 6.98 8.23
CA ASP A 155 14.52 8.43 8.42
C ASP A 155 15.34 9.14 7.33
N ARG A 156 16.05 8.38 6.50
CA ARG A 156 16.75 8.88 5.31
C ARG A 156 16.63 7.93 4.13
N ILE A 157 16.71 8.46 2.92
CA ILE A 157 16.86 7.67 1.70
C ILE A 157 18.08 8.18 0.93
N VAL A 158 18.98 7.25 0.62
CA VAL A 158 20.06 7.43 -0.36
C VAL A 158 19.58 6.83 -1.68
N PHE A 159 19.59 7.63 -2.75
CA PHE A 159 19.07 7.20 -4.05
C PHE A 159 19.66 7.98 -5.21
N ASP A 160 19.48 7.44 -6.42
CA ASP A 160 19.82 8.10 -7.67
C ASP A 160 18.61 8.90 -8.22
N PRO A 161 18.65 10.25 -8.18
CA PRO A 161 17.55 11.13 -8.54
C PRO A 161 17.39 11.26 -10.06
N SER A 162 16.15 11.37 -10.54
CA SER A 162 15.91 11.86 -11.90
C SER A 162 16.29 13.34 -12.03
N ALA A 163 16.38 13.86 -13.26
CA ALA A 163 16.61 15.29 -13.50
C ALA A 163 15.55 16.16 -12.82
N GLU A 164 14.27 15.79 -12.93
CA GLU A 164 13.15 16.52 -12.31
C GLU A 164 13.21 16.47 -10.78
N GLU A 165 13.54 15.31 -10.21
CA GLU A 165 13.70 15.15 -8.76
C GLU A 165 14.88 15.98 -8.24
N ASN A 166 16.01 15.97 -8.96
CA ASN A 166 17.18 16.74 -8.59
C ASN A 166 16.87 18.25 -8.57
N ILE A 167 16.20 18.76 -9.61
CA ILE A 167 15.74 20.15 -9.67
C ILE A 167 14.86 20.46 -8.46
N PHE A 168 13.82 19.66 -8.23
CA PHE A 168 12.89 19.86 -7.11
C PHE A 168 13.62 19.85 -5.75
N LEU A 169 14.47 18.87 -5.48
CA LEU A 169 15.17 18.72 -4.20
C LEU A 169 16.19 19.83 -3.97
N SER A 170 16.91 20.24 -5.02
CA SER A 170 17.92 21.28 -4.96
C SER A 170 17.32 22.67 -4.81
N GLU A 171 16.30 23.02 -5.60
CA GLU A 171 15.61 24.32 -5.51
C GLU A 171 14.94 24.53 -4.15
N LYS A 172 14.46 23.45 -3.53
CA LYS A 172 13.79 23.48 -2.22
C LYS A 172 14.75 23.22 -1.05
N GLY A 173 16.02 22.92 -1.31
CA GLY A 173 17.03 22.63 -0.29
C GLY A 173 16.68 21.43 0.61
N LEU A 174 16.09 20.36 0.06
CA LEU A 174 15.49 19.26 0.83
C LEU A 174 16.42 18.06 1.08
N TRP A 175 17.67 18.16 0.65
CA TRP A 175 18.61 17.05 0.67
C TRP A 175 20.05 17.51 0.80
N THR A 176 20.95 16.57 1.03
CA THR A 176 22.39 16.82 1.07
C THR A 176 23.10 15.75 0.24
N GLY A 177 23.78 16.18 -0.83
CA GLY A 177 24.39 15.27 -1.80
C GLY A 177 23.32 14.44 -2.52
N ASN A 178 23.16 13.20 -2.10
CA ASN A 178 22.21 12.21 -2.64
C ASN A 178 21.25 11.66 -1.56
N THR A 179 21.17 12.32 -0.40
CA THR A 179 20.40 11.83 0.74
C THR A 179 19.30 12.81 1.16
N VAL A 180 18.05 12.32 1.19
CA VAL A 180 16.90 13.05 1.74
C VAL A 180 16.67 12.58 3.18
N TYR A 181 16.50 13.51 4.12
CA TYR A 181 16.23 13.22 5.53
C TYR A 181 14.80 13.62 5.89
N PHE A 182 14.01 12.70 6.44
CA PHE A 182 12.59 12.89 6.71
C PHE A 182 12.34 13.16 8.19
N LYS A 183 11.47 14.13 8.49
CA LYS A 183 11.00 14.35 9.87
C LYS A 183 9.88 13.39 10.27
N ASN A 184 9.06 12.99 9.30
CA ASN A 184 7.88 12.17 9.54
C ASN A 184 7.79 11.08 8.48
N TYR A 185 7.41 9.86 8.88
CA TYR A 185 7.01 8.87 7.88
C TYR A 185 5.67 9.26 7.22
N VAL A 186 4.77 9.89 7.98
CA VAL A 186 3.49 10.42 7.50
C VAL A 186 3.25 11.82 8.07
N HIS A 187 2.92 12.79 7.21
CA HIS A 187 2.82 14.18 7.63
C HIS A 187 1.57 14.43 8.52
N PRO A 188 1.67 15.18 9.63
CA PRO A 188 0.55 15.42 10.54
C PRO A 188 -0.72 15.93 9.88
N ASN A 189 -0.63 16.93 8.99
CA ASN A 189 -1.80 17.50 8.30
C ASN A 189 -2.56 16.52 7.37
N ARG A 190 -2.01 15.33 7.09
CA ARG A 190 -2.70 14.32 6.25
C ARG A 190 -3.90 13.70 6.93
N TRP A 191 -4.11 13.91 8.23
CA TRP A 191 -5.32 13.43 8.90
C TRP A 191 -6.60 13.89 8.17
N GLN A 192 -6.57 15.09 7.58
CA GLN A 192 -7.71 15.67 6.89
C GLN A 192 -8.00 14.98 5.55
N SER A 193 -7.01 14.29 4.97
CA SER A 193 -7.11 13.66 3.66
C SER A 193 -8.15 12.55 3.62
N ILE A 194 -8.53 11.95 4.76
CA ILE A 194 -9.59 10.93 4.81
C ILE A 194 -10.95 11.46 4.34
N PHE A 195 -11.16 12.78 4.41
CA PHE A 195 -12.40 13.45 4.01
C PHE A 195 -12.37 13.91 2.55
N SER A 196 -11.25 13.72 1.85
CA SER A 196 -11.09 14.18 0.47
C SER A 196 -11.81 13.27 -0.54
N SER A 197 -12.20 13.83 -1.68
CA SER A 197 -12.75 13.05 -2.80
C SER A 197 -11.79 11.93 -3.25
N GLN A 198 -10.49 12.21 -3.21
CA GLN A 198 -9.42 11.29 -3.63
C GLN A 198 -9.36 10.07 -2.71
N HIS A 199 -9.44 10.27 -1.39
CA HIS A 199 -9.48 9.17 -0.44
C HIS A 199 -10.71 8.29 -0.64
N LEU A 200 -11.88 8.91 -0.82
CA LEU A 200 -13.13 8.19 -1.05
C LEU A 200 -13.09 7.38 -2.36
N LEU A 201 -12.59 7.96 -3.46
CA LEU A 201 -12.41 7.24 -4.73
C LEU A 201 -11.48 6.04 -4.57
N LYS A 202 -10.34 6.21 -3.89
CA LYS A 202 -9.40 5.11 -3.65
C LYS A 202 -10.03 4.00 -2.79
N LYS A 203 -10.83 4.36 -1.78
CA LYS A 203 -11.61 3.40 -0.98
C LYS A 203 -12.60 2.62 -1.83
N MET A 204 -13.39 3.30 -2.68
CA MET A 204 -14.31 2.65 -3.61
C MET A 204 -13.57 1.72 -4.58
N LEU A 205 -12.44 2.17 -5.12
CA LEU A 205 -11.61 1.39 -6.03
C LEU A 205 -11.06 0.12 -5.36
N ILE A 206 -10.61 0.19 -4.11
CA ILE A 206 -10.18 -1.01 -3.36
C ILE A 206 -11.33 -2.02 -3.23
N LEU A 207 -12.53 -1.56 -2.87
CA LEU A 207 -13.71 -2.42 -2.77
C LEU A 207 -14.04 -3.08 -4.12
N ARG A 208 -13.96 -2.33 -5.21
CA ARG A 208 -14.20 -2.81 -6.57
C ARG A 208 -13.14 -3.81 -7.05
N ILE A 209 -11.87 -3.59 -6.71
CA ILE A 209 -10.77 -4.53 -6.98
C ILE A 209 -10.98 -5.83 -6.19
N ASP A 210 -11.42 -5.74 -4.93
CA ASP A 210 -11.71 -6.92 -4.11
C ASP A 210 -12.89 -7.73 -4.65
N ASP A 211 -13.95 -7.07 -5.10
CA ASP A 211 -15.11 -7.70 -5.75
C ASP A 211 -14.71 -8.43 -7.04
N GLU A 212 -13.90 -7.80 -7.90
CA GLU A 212 -13.44 -8.41 -9.16
C GLU A 212 -12.45 -9.56 -8.93
N ALA A 213 -11.51 -9.40 -7.99
CA ALA A 213 -10.58 -10.45 -7.64
C ALA A 213 -11.33 -11.65 -7.02
N GLY A 214 -12.40 -11.41 -6.27
CA GLY A 214 -13.30 -12.43 -5.75
C GLY A 214 -14.05 -13.18 -6.85
N PHE A 215 -14.55 -12.45 -7.86
CA PHE A 215 -15.17 -13.04 -9.05
C PHE A 215 -14.21 -13.97 -9.80
N TYR A 216 -13.02 -13.49 -10.19
CA TYR A 216 -12.07 -14.33 -10.94
C TYR A 216 -11.53 -15.51 -10.13
N ARG A 217 -11.42 -15.39 -8.80
CA ARG A 217 -11.12 -16.53 -7.93
C ARG A 217 -12.24 -17.59 -7.99
N SER A 218 -13.50 -17.16 -8.10
CA SER A 218 -14.64 -18.07 -8.24
C SER A 218 -14.66 -18.73 -9.62
N GLU A 219 -14.29 -18.00 -10.67
CA GLU A 219 -14.13 -18.55 -12.02
C GLU A 219 -13.01 -19.59 -12.10
N MET A 220 -11.88 -19.35 -11.44
CA MET A 220 -10.81 -20.35 -11.34
C MET A 220 -11.34 -21.66 -10.72
N LYS A 221 -12.04 -21.57 -9.58
CA LYS A 221 -12.63 -22.75 -8.92
C LYS A 221 -13.64 -23.47 -9.81
N ARG A 222 -14.46 -22.72 -10.56
CA ARG A 222 -15.43 -23.28 -11.50
C ARG A 222 -14.74 -24.06 -12.62
N LEU A 223 -13.68 -23.51 -13.22
CA LEU A 223 -12.93 -24.15 -14.29
C LEU A 223 -12.11 -25.35 -13.81
N GLU A 224 -11.50 -25.26 -12.63
CA GLU A 224 -10.81 -26.38 -11.98
C GLU A 224 -11.76 -27.54 -11.68
N ALA A 225 -12.98 -27.25 -11.21
CA ALA A 225 -14.02 -28.27 -11.00
C ALA A 225 -14.48 -28.94 -12.29
N MET A 226 -14.23 -28.33 -13.46
CA MET A 226 -14.47 -28.93 -14.79
C MET A 226 -13.29 -29.76 -15.30
N GLY A 227 -12.23 -29.94 -14.49
CA GLY A 227 -11.03 -30.68 -14.87
C GLY A 227 -10.02 -29.88 -15.70
N ILE A 228 -10.18 -28.56 -15.82
CA ILE A 228 -9.21 -27.69 -16.49
C ILE A 228 -8.11 -27.34 -15.48
N SER A 229 -6.85 -27.61 -15.85
CA SER A 229 -5.69 -27.32 -15.00
C SER A 229 -4.83 -26.18 -15.55
N LEU A 230 -4.20 -25.42 -14.65
CA LEU A 230 -3.20 -24.41 -15.01
C LEU A 230 -1.97 -25.06 -15.67
N PRO A 231 -1.27 -24.37 -16.59
CA PRO A 231 0.03 -24.80 -17.09
C PRO A 231 1.05 -24.90 -15.95
N ILE A 232 1.96 -25.90 -16.01
CA ILE A 232 3.00 -26.14 -14.99
C ILE A 232 3.90 -24.91 -14.77
N VAL A 233 4.11 -24.10 -15.81
CA VAL A 233 4.92 -22.87 -15.76
C VAL A 233 4.23 -21.76 -14.94
N GLU A 234 2.91 -21.85 -14.75
CA GLU A 234 2.11 -20.86 -14.04
C GLU A 234 1.75 -21.36 -12.64
N GLY A 235 2.74 -21.36 -11.73
CA GLY A 235 2.56 -21.77 -10.34
C GLY A 235 3.58 -21.12 -9.40
N PRO A 236 3.33 -21.12 -8.08
CA PRO A 236 4.34 -20.70 -7.11
C PRO A 236 5.54 -21.65 -7.18
N VAL A 237 6.73 -21.10 -7.48
CA VAL A 237 7.98 -21.86 -7.40
C VAL A 237 8.29 -22.09 -5.92
N TYR A 238 8.28 -23.35 -5.50
CA TYR A 238 8.68 -23.71 -4.14
C TYR A 238 10.17 -23.48 -3.97
N SER A 239 10.55 -22.78 -2.91
CA SER A 239 11.94 -22.65 -2.47
C SER A 239 12.02 -23.25 -1.07
N PRO A 240 12.86 -24.28 -0.85
CA PRO A 240 12.97 -24.92 0.45
C PRO A 240 13.50 -23.93 1.50
N THR A 241 12.84 -23.92 2.65
CA THR A 241 13.27 -23.14 3.81
C THR A 241 14.35 -23.89 4.57
N GLU A 242 15.46 -23.22 4.87
CA GLU A 242 16.57 -23.76 5.66
C GLU A 242 16.34 -23.53 7.16
N SER A 243 15.98 -22.31 7.54
CA SER A 243 15.70 -21.98 8.92
C SER A 243 14.64 -20.89 9.04
N GLU A 244 13.98 -20.90 10.19
CA GLU A 244 12.82 -20.08 10.51
C GLU A 244 12.93 -19.57 11.94
N GLY A 245 13.02 -18.26 12.12
CA GLY A 245 13.09 -17.65 13.44
C GLY A 245 11.79 -17.80 14.24
N GLU A 246 11.89 -17.76 15.57
CA GLU A 246 10.73 -17.81 16.47
C GLU A 246 9.90 -16.52 16.41
N THR A 247 8.63 -16.62 16.80
CA THR A 247 7.75 -15.44 16.87
C THR A 247 6.88 -15.39 18.11
N VAL A 248 6.72 -14.20 18.66
CA VAL A 248 5.86 -13.91 19.81
C VAL A 248 4.64 -13.07 19.39
N PRO A 249 3.47 -13.29 20.01
CA PRO A 249 2.30 -12.46 19.78
C PRO A 249 2.42 -11.11 20.51
N ILE A 250 2.01 -10.03 19.85
CA ILE A 250 1.84 -8.70 20.44
C ILE A 250 0.44 -8.16 20.14
N SER A 251 -0.08 -7.33 21.03
CA SER A 251 -1.34 -6.61 20.81
C SER A 251 -1.05 -5.22 20.24
N VAL A 252 -1.69 -4.89 19.12
CA VAL A 252 -1.48 -3.65 18.38
C VAL A 252 -2.80 -2.90 18.27
N SER A 253 -2.79 -1.62 18.65
CA SER A 253 -3.91 -0.72 18.37
C SER A 253 -3.88 -0.26 16.92
N THR A 254 -5.04 -0.29 16.25
CA THR A 254 -5.19 0.10 14.86
C THR A 254 -6.53 0.79 14.64
N LEU A 255 -6.67 1.45 13.50
CA LEU A 255 -7.93 2.01 13.03
C LEU A 255 -8.40 1.27 11.79
N GLU A 256 -9.63 0.80 11.88
CA GLU A 256 -10.37 0.22 10.77
C GLU A 256 -11.34 1.26 10.25
N MET A 257 -11.21 1.61 8.96
CA MET A 257 -12.08 2.55 8.28
C MET A 257 -12.79 1.86 7.13
N VAL A 258 -14.12 1.97 7.09
CA VAL A 258 -14.98 1.33 6.10
C VAL A 258 -15.77 2.42 5.37
N LEU A 259 -15.85 2.29 4.05
CA LEU A 259 -16.71 3.12 3.22
C LEU A 259 -17.94 2.29 2.85
N ASP A 260 -19.11 2.72 3.31
CA ASP A 260 -20.38 2.19 2.89
C ASP A 260 -20.75 2.81 1.54
N ILE A 261 -21.05 1.97 0.56
CA ILE A 261 -21.49 2.34 -0.78
C ILE A 261 -22.65 1.42 -1.19
N PRO A 262 -23.44 1.80 -2.22
CA PRO A 262 -24.38 0.89 -2.86
C PRO A 262 -23.68 -0.35 -3.42
N GLN A 263 -24.47 -1.36 -3.77
CA GLN A 263 -23.93 -2.50 -4.52
C GLN A 263 -23.43 -2.06 -5.90
N PHE A 264 -22.37 -2.71 -6.38
CA PHE A 264 -21.89 -2.53 -7.74
C PHE A 264 -22.95 -2.98 -8.76
N SER A 265 -23.14 -2.19 -9.81
CA SER A 265 -24.05 -2.50 -10.92
C SER A 265 -23.33 -3.30 -12.02
N GLY A 266 -24.09 -3.80 -13.00
CA GLY A 266 -23.52 -4.55 -14.13
C GLY A 266 -23.03 -5.95 -13.74
N SER A 267 -22.31 -6.59 -14.67
CA SER A 267 -21.77 -7.94 -14.51
C SER A 267 -20.34 -8.03 -15.04
N TYR A 268 -19.54 -8.89 -14.43
CA TYR A 268 -18.22 -9.25 -14.95
C TYR A 268 -18.35 -10.20 -16.14
N ASN A 269 -17.36 -10.15 -17.04
CA ASN A 269 -17.25 -11.10 -18.13
C ASN A 269 -16.73 -12.45 -17.61
N PRO A 270 -17.49 -13.55 -17.75
CA PRO A 270 -17.03 -14.88 -17.37
C PRO A 270 -15.80 -15.32 -18.14
N ALA A 271 -14.95 -16.12 -17.51
CA ALA A 271 -13.81 -16.73 -18.18
C ALA A 271 -14.31 -17.87 -19.10
N PRO A 272 -13.82 -17.97 -20.35
CA PRO A 272 -14.15 -19.08 -21.23
C PRO A 272 -13.84 -20.43 -20.59
N ASN A 273 -14.58 -21.48 -20.97
CA ASN A 273 -14.39 -22.86 -20.50
C ASN A 273 -13.17 -23.53 -21.15
N THR A 274 -12.01 -22.88 -21.09
CA THR A 274 -10.76 -23.33 -21.70
C THR A 274 -9.59 -23.12 -20.75
N ARG A 275 -8.43 -23.72 -21.09
CA ARG A 275 -7.19 -23.51 -20.34
C ARG A 275 -6.75 -22.05 -20.37
N GLU A 276 -6.94 -21.37 -21.49
CA GLU A 276 -6.65 -19.95 -21.66
C GLU A 276 -7.56 -19.09 -20.77
N GLY A 277 -8.84 -19.48 -20.63
CA GLY A 277 -9.76 -18.84 -19.69
C GLY A 277 -9.30 -18.96 -18.24
N LEU A 278 -8.82 -20.13 -17.83
CA LEU A 278 -8.26 -20.34 -16.49
C LEU A 278 -6.98 -19.52 -16.26
N SER A 279 -6.04 -19.53 -17.20
CA SER A 279 -4.83 -18.71 -17.15
C SER A 279 -5.15 -17.22 -17.10
N TYR A 280 -6.14 -16.76 -17.88
CA TYR A 280 -6.61 -15.38 -17.84
C TYR A 280 -7.15 -15.02 -16.45
N ALA A 281 -8.07 -15.82 -15.90
CA ALA A 281 -8.65 -15.59 -14.58
C ALA A 281 -7.58 -15.54 -13.48
N TYR A 282 -6.61 -16.46 -13.52
CA TYR A 282 -5.47 -16.50 -12.60
C TYR A 282 -4.61 -15.23 -12.70
N ARG A 283 -4.16 -14.86 -13.91
CA ARG A 283 -3.33 -13.67 -14.12
C ARG A 283 -4.07 -12.40 -13.71
N ARG A 284 -5.35 -12.28 -14.07
CA ARG A 284 -6.19 -11.13 -13.74
C ARG A 284 -6.39 -10.99 -12.24
N GLN A 285 -6.74 -12.08 -11.56
CA GLN A 285 -6.88 -12.11 -10.10
C GLN A 285 -5.57 -11.69 -9.40
N LYS A 286 -4.43 -12.23 -9.85
CA LYS A 286 -3.13 -11.87 -9.29
C LYS A 286 -2.75 -10.42 -9.56
N HIS A 287 -2.97 -9.92 -10.77
CA HIS A 287 -2.69 -8.54 -11.12
C HIS A 287 -3.52 -7.56 -10.26
N LEU A 288 -4.82 -7.80 -10.13
CA LEU A 288 -5.71 -7.04 -9.24
C LEU A 288 -5.20 -7.06 -7.78
N THR A 289 -4.87 -8.25 -7.26
CA THR A 289 -4.55 -8.44 -5.84
C THR A 289 -3.16 -7.99 -5.45
N TYR A 290 -2.16 -8.24 -6.31
CA TYR A 290 -0.74 -8.11 -5.98
C TYR A 290 -0.03 -6.99 -6.75
N THR A 291 -0.68 -6.38 -7.74
CA THR A 291 -0.14 -5.25 -8.50
C THR A 291 -0.96 -3.98 -8.25
N LEU A 292 -2.26 -4.00 -8.56
CA LEU A 292 -3.10 -2.80 -8.51
C LEU A 292 -3.51 -2.43 -7.08
N LYS A 293 -4.05 -3.38 -6.31
CA LYS A 293 -4.52 -3.13 -4.94
C LYS A 293 -3.45 -2.56 -4.01
N PRO A 294 -2.22 -3.12 -3.93
CA PRO A 294 -1.22 -2.63 -2.98
C PRO A 294 -0.89 -1.15 -3.18
N TRP A 295 -0.84 -0.71 -4.45
CA TRP A 295 -0.59 0.68 -4.83
C TRP A 295 -1.66 1.64 -4.28
N VAL A 296 -2.93 1.33 -4.53
CA VAL A 296 -4.07 2.13 -4.05
C VAL A 296 -4.16 2.10 -2.53
N GLN A 297 -4.01 0.90 -1.96
CA GLN A 297 -4.12 0.66 -0.52
C GLN A 297 -3.04 1.41 0.26
N PHE A 298 -1.81 1.49 -0.26
CA PHE A 298 -0.74 2.23 0.39
C PHE A 298 -1.11 3.69 0.67
N GLY A 299 -1.64 4.40 -0.34
CA GLY A 299 -2.10 5.77 -0.18
C GLY A 299 -3.31 5.92 0.75
N VAL A 300 -4.24 4.97 0.73
CA VAL A 300 -5.39 4.95 1.65
C VAL A 300 -4.94 4.76 3.09
N ARG A 301 -4.08 3.77 3.34
CA ARG A 301 -3.57 3.45 4.68
C ARG A 301 -2.67 4.55 5.22
N ALA A 302 -1.92 5.26 4.39
CA ALA A 302 -1.15 6.43 4.81
C ALA A 302 -2.06 7.53 5.38
N ASN A 303 -3.16 7.84 4.71
CA ASN A 303 -4.14 8.83 5.20
C ASN A 303 -4.80 8.38 6.50
N GLU A 304 -5.14 7.08 6.62
CA GLU A 304 -5.72 6.52 7.84
C GLU A 304 -4.73 6.50 9.01
N ALA A 305 -3.44 6.23 8.75
CA ALA A 305 -2.39 6.29 9.76
C ALA A 305 -2.25 7.73 10.28
N ALA A 306 -2.26 8.72 9.39
CA ALA A 306 -2.25 10.13 9.79
C ALA A 306 -3.48 10.49 10.63
N TYR A 307 -4.67 9.99 10.25
CA TYR A 307 -5.88 10.23 11.03
C TYR A 307 -5.84 9.57 12.41
N PHE A 308 -5.33 8.34 12.49
CA PHE A 308 -5.17 7.63 13.75
C PHE A 308 -4.19 8.34 14.70
N LEU A 309 -3.05 8.82 14.17
CA LEU A 309 -2.02 9.48 14.97
C LEU A 309 -2.38 10.92 15.35
N PHE A 310 -2.96 11.69 14.42
CA PHE A 310 -3.06 13.16 14.54
C PHE A 310 -4.49 13.68 14.41
N GLY A 311 -5.41 12.86 13.90
CA GLY A 311 -6.79 13.28 13.66
C GLY A 311 -7.60 13.43 14.93
N ASN A 312 -7.36 12.63 15.98
CA ASN A 312 -8.03 12.73 17.29
C ASN A 312 -9.55 13.04 17.23
N ARG A 313 -10.30 12.26 16.44
CA ARG A 313 -11.76 12.45 16.20
C ARG A 313 -12.16 13.78 15.56
N GLN A 314 -11.20 14.61 15.16
CA GLN A 314 -11.45 15.86 14.46
C GLN A 314 -12.12 15.59 13.12
N VAL A 315 -12.79 16.63 12.64
CA VAL A 315 -13.40 16.71 11.32
C VAL A 315 -12.80 17.93 10.64
N ALA A 316 -12.40 17.79 9.38
CA ALA A 316 -11.80 18.90 8.63
C ALA A 316 -12.79 20.07 8.53
N SER A 317 -12.30 21.31 8.59
CA SER A 317 -13.15 22.51 8.66
C SER A 317 -14.11 22.64 7.48
N TRP A 318 -13.71 22.23 6.27
CA TRP A 318 -14.55 22.26 5.06
C TRP A 318 -15.66 21.20 5.03
N MET A 319 -15.75 20.33 6.03
CA MET A 319 -16.81 19.31 6.15
C MET A 319 -18.03 19.85 6.91
N GLU A 320 -18.32 21.15 6.77
CA GLU A 320 -19.37 21.88 7.48
C GLU A 320 -20.68 21.07 7.66
N GLY A 321 -21.21 21.07 8.88
CA GLY A 321 -22.44 20.37 9.25
C GLY A 321 -22.32 18.84 9.37
N ARG A 322 -21.14 18.26 9.12
CA ARG A 322 -20.89 16.81 9.28
C ARG A 322 -20.12 16.55 10.56
N THR A 323 -20.54 15.51 11.28
CA THR A 323 -19.89 15.07 12.52
C THR A 323 -19.82 13.55 12.57
N TRP A 324 -18.99 13.04 13.47
CA TRP A 324 -18.97 11.63 13.79
C TRP A 324 -20.12 11.29 14.75
N LYS A 325 -21.08 10.52 14.28
CA LYS A 325 -22.10 9.88 15.13
C LYS A 325 -21.49 8.64 15.78
N GLN A 326 -21.30 8.69 17.09
CA GLN A 326 -20.75 7.57 17.87
C GLN A 326 -21.82 6.49 18.10
N GLY A 327 -21.38 5.26 18.39
CA GLY A 327 -22.26 4.16 18.80
C GLY A 327 -23.14 3.59 17.68
N TRP A 328 -22.85 3.90 16.41
CA TRP A 328 -23.60 3.32 15.30
C TRP A 328 -23.31 1.81 15.20
N LYS A 329 -24.35 1.00 15.04
CA LYS A 329 -24.27 -0.45 14.84
C LYS A 329 -24.92 -0.80 13.51
N ALA A 330 -24.27 -1.68 12.75
CA ALA A 330 -24.89 -2.27 11.57
C ALA A 330 -26.11 -3.11 12.00
N PRO A 331 -27.16 -3.24 11.17
CA PRO A 331 -28.28 -4.14 11.45
C PRO A 331 -27.77 -5.56 11.79
N GLY A 332 -28.16 -6.09 12.96
CA GLY A 332 -27.69 -7.40 13.46
C GLY A 332 -26.23 -7.43 13.95
N GLY A 333 -25.49 -6.33 13.85
CA GLY A 333 -24.10 -6.22 14.27
C GLY A 333 -23.95 -5.84 15.74
N ARG A 334 -22.96 -6.43 16.41
CA ARG A 334 -22.57 -6.07 17.79
C ARG A 334 -21.49 -4.99 17.85
N ILE A 335 -20.83 -4.72 16.72
CA ILE A 335 -19.68 -3.81 16.64
C ILE A 335 -20.18 -2.37 16.53
N GLU A 336 -19.66 -1.52 17.41
CA GLU A 336 -19.87 -0.07 17.38
C GLU A 336 -18.89 0.65 16.47
N TRP A 337 -19.39 1.66 15.78
CA TRP A 337 -18.66 2.50 14.85
C TRP A 337 -18.92 3.97 15.13
N ASN A 338 -17.93 4.79 14.79
CA ASN A 338 -18.12 6.21 14.53
C ASN A 338 -18.53 6.34 13.06
N GLN A 339 -19.73 6.84 12.79
CA GLN A 339 -20.26 7.00 11.44
C GLN A 339 -20.38 8.47 11.06
N MET A 340 -19.96 8.80 9.85
CA MET A 340 -20.24 10.08 9.20
C MET A 340 -21.01 9.80 7.92
N VAL A 341 -22.26 10.26 7.86
CA VAL A 341 -23.08 10.18 6.65
C VAL A 341 -22.60 11.23 5.66
N LEU A 342 -22.21 10.81 4.45
CA LEU A 342 -21.67 11.69 3.41
C LEU A 342 -22.71 12.02 2.33
N SER A 343 -23.66 11.12 2.11
CA SER A 343 -24.86 11.24 1.28
C SER A 343 -25.88 10.17 1.73
N PRO A 344 -27.12 10.13 1.20
CA PRO A 344 -28.08 9.08 1.54
C PRO A 344 -27.59 7.65 1.26
N SER A 345 -26.63 7.48 0.36
CA SER A 345 -26.13 6.19 -0.09
C SER A 345 -24.66 5.93 0.28
N VAL A 346 -23.96 6.92 0.82
CA VAL A 346 -22.52 6.82 1.15
C VAL A 346 -22.27 7.28 2.57
N ALA A 347 -21.63 6.43 3.36
CA ALA A 347 -21.19 6.77 4.72
C ALA A 347 -19.75 6.31 4.94
N LEU A 348 -18.99 7.08 5.70
CA LEU A 348 -17.67 6.69 6.17
C LEU A 348 -17.80 6.26 7.63
N ARG A 349 -17.24 5.10 7.97
CA ARG A 349 -17.23 4.58 9.33
C ARG A 349 -15.80 4.31 9.76
N TYR A 350 -15.51 4.54 11.04
CA TYR A 350 -14.28 4.03 11.62
C TYR A 350 -14.48 3.51 13.04
N ARG A 351 -13.60 2.61 13.44
CA ARG A 351 -13.41 2.19 14.84
C ARG A 351 -11.94 2.00 15.13
N VAL A 352 -11.57 2.22 16.39
CA VAL A 352 -10.26 1.80 16.91
C VAL A 352 -10.45 0.40 17.48
N ARG A 353 -9.53 -0.50 17.17
CA ARG A 353 -9.55 -1.87 17.68
C ARG A 353 -8.14 -2.34 17.98
N SER A 354 -8.02 -3.32 18.86
CA SER A 354 -6.77 -4.06 19.05
C SER A 354 -6.76 -5.30 18.17
N VAL A 355 -5.62 -5.60 17.57
CA VAL A 355 -5.38 -6.81 16.78
C VAL A 355 -4.11 -7.49 17.23
N THR A 356 -4.11 -8.81 17.25
CA THR A 356 -2.90 -9.59 17.55
C THR A 356 -2.03 -9.69 16.30
N GLN A 357 -0.74 -9.41 16.45
CA GLN A 357 0.28 -9.58 15.41
C GLN A 357 1.39 -10.50 15.94
N ARG A 358 2.09 -11.22 15.06
CA ARG A 358 3.29 -11.97 15.42
C ARG A 358 4.54 -11.24 14.92
N VAL A 359 5.50 -11.05 15.81
CA VAL A 359 6.81 -10.43 15.56
C VAL A 359 7.93 -11.39 15.93
N SER A 360 9.14 -11.13 15.45
CA SER A 360 10.36 -11.85 15.85
C SER A 360 10.45 -11.91 17.37
N ALA A 361 10.83 -13.07 17.92
CA ALA A 361 11.12 -13.22 19.35
C ALA A 361 12.44 -12.51 19.75
N GLU A 362 13.32 -12.28 18.77
CA GLU A 362 14.65 -11.69 18.94
C GLU A 362 14.76 -10.26 18.44
#